data_AF-A0A8B9TJL2-F1
#
_entry.id   AF-A0A8B9TJL2-F1
#
_cell.length_a   1.000
_cell.length_b   1.000
_cell.length_c   1.000
_cell.angle_alpha   90.00
_cell.angle_beta   90.00
_cell.angle_gamma   90.00
#
_symmetry.space_group_name_H-M   'P 1'
#
loop_
_entity.id
_entity.type
_entity.pdbx_description
1 polymer ?
#
loop_
_entity_poly.entity_id
_entity_poly.type
_entity_poly.pdbx_seq_one_letter_code
_entity_poly.pdbx_strand_id
1 'polypeptide(L)'
;MKTLGSRCTLGVLSCAFYLPLVVSFRRVTIPAELKSVVAKVAVNATSCSVTCGLGFKLEEMCEITPAGERRNCTMRRSPCLTTWGCGLLHFTVPVGKPFNFSCLSSDTVEFVSRAYTYTWRLAPGLITMNDVLFVPFRNPGFVVQFSPTRESDAGTYRCDVRMLKTFRVIKRVYFGVRVIRKDFVDLNFQKSLTHEQQLAANEVEGIKGNNTNVEVQQHFWQRKSFYKSLVGIGSGVIGVVLLRAALRSLQKTLRRSDAETQPEF
;
A
#
# COMPACT_ATOMS: atom_id res chain seq x y z
N MET A 1 -56.95 31.09 20.24
CA MET A 1 -56.06 32.15 19.71
C MET A 1 -54.82 32.19 20.60
N LYS A 2 -53.56 32.07 20.18
CA LYS A 2 -52.91 31.96 18.88
C LYS A 2 -51.59 31.19 19.13
N THR A 3 -51.31 30.22 18.28
CA THR A 3 -49.99 29.63 18.07
C THR A 3 -49.06 30.70 17.50
N LEU A 4 -48.03 31.13 18.25
CA LEU A 4 -47.00 32.01 17.71
C LEU A 4 -45.67 31.74 18.42
N GLY A 5 -44.97 30.71 17.96
CA GLY A 5 -43.69 30.34 18.55
C GLY A 5 -42.92 29.29 17.75
N SER A 6 -43.01 29.33 16.41
CA SER A 6 -42.22 28.44 15.55
C SER A 6 -42.13 29.00 14.13
N ARG A 7 -41.56 30.21 13.99
CA ARG A 7 -41.27 30.80 12.67
C ARG A 7 -39.99 31.63 12.60
N CYS A 8 -39.22 31.76 13.68
CA CYS A 8 -38.05 32.64 13.73
C CYS A 8 -36.69 31.92 13.76
N THR A 9 -36.66 30.58 13.63
CA THR A 9 -35.40 29.82 13.56
C THR A 9 -35.09 29.24 12.17
N LEU A 10 -36.04 29.28 11.23
CA LEU A 10 -35.84 28.75 9.87
C LEU A 10 -35.24 29.79 8.90
N GLY A 11 -35.29 31.10 9.24
CA GLY A 11 -34.81 32.18 8.37
C GLY A 11 -33.30 32.48 8.50
N VAL A 12 -32.67 32.08 9.59
CA VAL A 12 -31.24 32.39 9.86
C VAL A 12 -30.30 31.34 9.24
N LEU A 13 -30.78 30.10 9.06
CA LEU A 13 -30.00 29.01 8.45
C LEU A 13 -29.89 29.11 6.91
N SER A 14 -30.80 29.82 6.24
CA SER A 14 -30.75 30.00 4.79
C SER A 14 -29.83 31.14 4.33
N CYS A 15 -29.45 32.08 5.20
CA CYS A 15 -28.50 33.15 4.83
C CYS A 15 -27.02 32.73 4.91
N ALA A 16 -26.70 31.61 5.56
CA ALA A 16 -25.32 31.11 5.65
C ALA A 16 -24.82 30.45 4.35
N PHE A 17 -25.71 30.09 3.42
CA PHE A 17 -25.37 29.39 2.17
C PHE A 17 -25.28 30.31 0.93
N TYR A 18 -25.54 31.62 1.06
CA TYR A 18 -25.49 32.58 -0.05
C TYR A 18 -24.38 33.63 0.04
N LEU A 19 -23.49 33.53 1.03
CA LEU A 19 -22.24 34.30 1.00
C LEU A 19 -21.24 33.50 0.16
N PRO A 20 -20.94 33.90 -1.09
CA PRO A 20 -19.79 33.34 -1.76
C PRO A 20 -18.59 33.73 -0.91
N LEU A 21 -17.91 32.73 -0.34
CA LEU A 21 -16.56 32.88 0.19
C LEU A 21 -15.64 33.21 -0.99
N VAL A 22 -15.79 34.41 -1.55
CA VAL A 22 -14.79 35.05 -2.38
C VAL A 22 -13.71 35.50 -1.42
N VAL A 23 -12.89 34.53 -1.00
CA VAL A 23 -11.60 34.83 -0.41
C VAL A 23 -10.84 35.55 -1.52
N SER A 24 -10.84 36.88 -1.48
CA SER A 24 -10.01 37.68 -2.35
C SER A 24 -8.57 37.33 -1.99
N PHE A 25 -7.97 36.43 -2.77
CA PHE A 25 -6.55 36.13 -2.65
C PHE A 25 -5.81 37.45 -2.86
N ARG A 26 -5.23 37.97 -1.78
CA ARG A 26 -4.33 39.14 -1.83
C ARG A 26 -3.34 38.89 -2.97
N ARG A 27 -3.22 39.84 -3.91
CA ARG A 27 -2.26 39.77 -5.01
C ARG A 27 -0.87 39.50 -4.44
N VAL A 28 -0.38 38.27 -4.62
CA VAL A 28 0.98 37.88 -4.22
C VAL A 28 1.94 38.71 -5.07
N THR A 29 2.60 39.69 -4.45
CA THR A 29 3.56 40.55 -5.14
C THR A 29 4.89 39.81 -5.15
N ILE A 30 5.21 39.17 -6.27
CA ILE A 30 6.48 38.44 -6.43
C ILE A 30 7.61 39.47 -6.63
N PRO A 31 8.65 39.48 -5.77
CA PRO A 31 9.81 40.35 -5.92
C PRO A 31 10.44 40.24 -7.31
N ALA A 32 10.96 41.35 -7.86
CA ALA A 32 11.50 41.40 -9.22
C ALA A 32 12.67 40.40 -9.44
N GLU A 33 13.45 40.15 -8.40
CA GLU A 33 14.58 39.20 -8.38
C GLU A 33 14.13 37.76 -8.62
N LEU A 34 12.93 37.36 -8.17
CA LEU A 34 12.38 36.01 -8.35
C LEU A 34 11.75 35.81 -9.74
N LYS A 35 11.54 36.88 -10.51
CA LYS A 35 10.95 36.81 -11.86
C LYS A 35 11.94 36.37 -12.94
N SER A 36 13.23 36.29 -12.62
CA SER A 36 14.29 35.86 -13.55
C SER A 36 14.97 34.55 -13.16
N VAL A 37 14.63 33.99 -11.99
CA VAL A 37 15.28 32.78 -11.47
C VAL A 37 14.73 31.54 -12.15
N VAL A 38 15.64 30.73 -12.70
CA VAL A 38 15.35 29.38 -13.18
C VAL A 38 15.44 28.42 -11.99
N ALA A 39 14.34 27.73 -11.68
CA ALA A 39 14.28 26.80 -10.56
C ALA A 39 14.38 25.35 -11.07
N LYS A 40 15.27 24.55 -10.48
CA LYS A 40 15.33 23.11 -10.74
C LYS A 40 14.41 22.37 -9.78
N VAL A 41 13.34 21.78 -10.30
CA VAL A 41 12.29 21.13 -9.51
C VAL A 41 11.98 19.72 -10.02
N ALA A 42 11.51 18.87 -9.12
CA ALA A 42 10.98 17.56 -9.47
C ALA A 42 9.58 17.74 -10.08
N VAL A 43 9.42 17.45 -11.37
CA VAL A 43 8.13 17.59 -12.08
C VAL A 43 7.33 16.28 -12.07
N ASN A 44 8.02 15.15 -11.98
CA ASN A 44 7.42 13.83 -11.94
C ASN A 44 8.26 12.89 -11.08
N ALA A 45 7.63 11.91 -10.45
CA ALA A 45 8.31 10.93 -9.61
C ALA A 45 7.60 9.57 -9.65
N THR A 46 8.38 8.50 -9.70
CA THR A 46 7.84 7.15 -9.50
C THR A 46 7.46 6.91 -8.03
N SER A 47 6.63 5.90 -7.80
CA SER A 47 6.45 5.34 -6.46
C SER A 47 7.78 4.84 -5.88
N CYS A 48 7.84 4.74 -4.55
CA CYS A 48 8.99 4.18 -3.86
C CYS A 48 9.18 2.70 -4.24
N SER A 49 10.42 2.27 -4.45
CA SER A 49 10.77 0.90 -4.83
C SER A 49 10.44 -0.17 -3.78
N VAL A 50 10.10 0.26 -2.55
CA VAL A 50 9.78 -0.60 -1.42
C VAL A 50 8.46 -0.19 -0.80
N THR A 51 7.75 -1.17 -0.23
CA THR A 51 6.51 -0.93 0.53
C THR A 51 6.76 -0.55 1.98
N CYS A 52 7.96 -0.85 2.51
CA CYS A 52 8.38 -0.54 3.87
C CYS A 52 9.87 -0.16 3.91
N GLY A 53 10.25 0.70 4.86
CA GLY A 53 11.61 1.09 5.13
C GLY A 53 12.20 2.04 4.10
N LEU A 54 13.51 1.89 3.86
CA LEU A 54 14.27 2.69 2.92
C LEU A 54 14.27 2.05 1.53
N GLY A 55 13.94 2.84 0.52
CA GLY A 55 14.02 2.51 -0.90
C GLY A 55 14.51 3.69 -1.72
N PHE A 56 14.29 3.62 -3.02
CA PHE A 56 14.56 4.72 -3.95
C PHE A 56 13.35 4.99 -4.84
N LYS A 57 13.29 6.19 -5.39
CA LYS A 57 12.38 6.55 -6.47
C LYS A 57 13.15 7.30 -7.55
N LEU A 58 12.61 7.29 -8.75
CA LEU A 58 13.16 8.06 -9.87
C LEU A 58 12.37 9.36 -9.99
N GLU A 59 13.07 10.48 -9.88
CA GLU A 59 12.52 11.83 -10.00
C GLU A 59 13.02 12.47 -11.29
N GLU A 60 12.10 13.00 -12.08
CA GLU A 60 12.41 13.83 -13.24
C GLU A 60 12.64 15.28 -12.78
N MET A 61 13.88 15.74 -12.87
CA MET A 61 14.32 17.06 -12.43
C MET A 61 14.45 17.98 -13.64
N CYS A 62 13.55 18.96 -13.78
CA CYS A 62 13.60 19.94 -14.86
C CYS A 62 13.88 21.35 -14.33
N GLU A 63 14.48 22.17 -15.18
CA GLU A 63 14.57 23.61 -15.00
C GLU A 63 13.27 24.27 -15.48
N ILE A 64 12.66 25.08 -14.62
CA ILE A 64 11.44 25.82 -14.92
C ILE A 64 11.79 27.28 -15.10
N THR A 65 11.49 27.81 -16.28
CA THR A 65 11.66 29.23 -16.58
C THR A 65 10.52 30.05 -15.95
N PRO A 66 10.66 31.38 -15.82
CA PRO A 66 9.57 32.25 -15.36
C PRO A 66 8.30 32.19 -16.23
N ALA A 67 8.43 31.75 -17.49
CA ALA A 67 7.31 31.51 -18.41
C ALA A 67 6.62 30.15 -18.18
N GLY A 68 7.12 29.31 -17.26
CA GLY A 68 6.58 27.99 -16.96
C GLY A 68 7.07 26.87 -17.91
N GLU A 69 8.00 27.17 -18.81
CA GLU A 69 8.56 26.17 -19.73
C GLU A 69 9.54 25.24 -19.00
N ARG A 70 9.47 23.95 -19.34
CA ARG A 70 10.38 22.92 -18.84
C ARG A 70 11.59 22.80 -19.76
N ARG A 71 12.80 22.90 -19.21
CA ARG A 71 14.07 22.71 -19.93
C ARG A 71 14.99 21.79 -19.13
N ASN A 72 15.99 21.21 -19.80
CA ASN A 72 17.07 20.44 -19.17
C ASN A 72 16.60 19.38 -18.15
N CYS A 73 15.59 18.59 -18.54
CA CYS A 73 15.04 17.53 -17.69
C CYS A 73 16.00 16.35 -17.59
N THR A 74 16.34 15.93 -16.37
CA THR A 74 17.17 14.75 -16.12
C THR A 74 16.54 13.82 -15.09
N MET A 75 16.71 12.52 -15.27
CA MET A 75 16.26 11.53 -14.31
C MET A 75 17.28 11.43 -13.16
N ARG A 76 16.80 11.53 -11.93
CA ARG A 76 17.59 11.42 -10.71
C ARG A 76 17.03 10.32 -9.81
N ARG A 77 17.91 9.48 -9.30
CA ARG A 77 17.55 8.50 -8.26
C ARG A 77 17.66 9.16 -6.89
N SER A 78 16.55 9.21 -6.16
CA SER A 78 16.45 9.84 -4.84
C SER A 78 15.98 8.83 -3.79
N PRO A 79 16.50 8.87 -2.55
CA PRO A 79 16.04 7.99 -1.49
C PRO A 79 14.59 8.31 -1.10
N CYS A 80 13.83 7.28 -0.73
CA CYS A 80 12.49 7.42 -0.18
C CYS A 80 12.34 6.56 1.08
N LEU A 81 11.54 7.04 2.02
CA LEU A 81 11.18 6.35 3.25
C LEU A 81 9.68 6.13 3.27
N THR A 82 9.26 4.90 3.57
CA THR A 82 7.86 4.55 3.74
C THR A 82 7.59 4.19 5.20
N THR A 83 6.76 3.19 5.47
CA THR A 83 6.50 2.71 6.83
C THR A 83 7.73 2.02 7.38
N TRP A 84 8.14 2.36 8.60
CA TRP A 84 9.36 1.82 9.18
C TRP A 84 9.26 0.31 9.52
N GLY A 85 8.06 -0.23 9.73
CA GLY A 85 7.85 -1.64 10.05
C GLY A 85 7.63 -2.50 8.80
N CYS A 86 8.52 -3.47 8.57
CA CYS A 86 8.47 -4.39 7.43
C CYS A 86 7.86 -5.78 7.74
N GLY A 87 7.51 -6.05 9.00
CA GLY A 87 6.94 -7.34 9.40
C GLY A 87 7.95 -8.48 9.43
N LEU A 88 7.44 -9.71 9.32
CA LEU A 88 8.17 -10.97 9.46
C LEU A 88 8.32 -11.68 8.11
N LEU A 89 9.56 -12.02 7.77
CA LEU A 89 9.93 -12.81 6.61
C LEU A 89 10.35 -14.21 7.06
N HIS A 90 9.75 -15.25 6.48
CA HIS A 90 10.03 -16.63 6.87
C HIS A 90 11.01 -17.31 5.90
N PHE A 91 11.97 -18.02 6.46
CA PHE A 91 12.93 -18.84 5.73
C PHE A 91 12.97 -20.23 6.33
N THR A 92 13.00 -21.24 5.47
CA THR A 92 13.23 -22.64 5.85
C THR A 92 14.50 -23.10 5.18
N VAL A 93 15.49 -23.50 5.96
CA VAL A 93 16.85 -23.79 5.51
C VAL A 93 17.22 -25.20 5.95
N PRO A 94 17.74 -26.06 5.04
CA PRO A 94 18.25 -27.36 5.45
C PRO A 94 19.57 -27.24 6.20
N VAL A 95 19.78 -28.08 7.23
CA VAL A 95 21.05 -28.17 7.97
C VAL A 95 22.22 -28.42 7.01
N GLY A 96 23.35 -27.77 7.27
CA GLY A 96 24.60 -27.94 6.53
C GLY A 96 24.72 -27.10 5.25
N LYS A 97 23.67 -26.40 4.82
CA LYS A 97 23.74 -25.49 3.67
C LYS A 97 24.17 -24.09 4.09
N PRO A 98 24.90 -23.34 3.23
CA PRO A 98 25.12 -21.93 3.46
C PRO A 98 23.80 -21.17 3.31
N PHE A 99 23.60 -20.14 4.11
CA PHE A 99 22.41 -19.30 4.05
C PHE A 99 22.76 -17.88 4.46
N ASN A 100 22.21 -16.90 3.77
CA ASN A 100 22.36 -15.50 4.16
C ASN A 100 21.05 -14.75 3.94
N PHE A 101 20.92 -13.65 4.68
CA PHE A 101 19.81 -12.73 4.54
C PHE A 101 20.26 -11.32 4.92
N SER A 102 19.64 -10.34 4.30
CA SER A 102 20.05 -8.93 4.38
C SER A 102 18.89 -8.06 4.82
N CYS A 103 19.19 -7.09 5.69
CA CYS A 103 18.22 -6.06 6.06
C CYS A 103 18.05 -4.97 5.00
N LEU A 104 18.97 -4.89 4.03
CA LEU A 104 18.93 -3.99 2.89
C LEU A 104 18.70 -4.75 1.59
N SER A 105 17.96 -4.15 0.67
CA SER A 105 17.88 -4.64 -0.71
C SER A 105 19.14 -4.19 -1.46
N SER A 106 19.62 -5.01 -2.41
CA SER A 106 20.76 -4.69 -3.30
C SER A 106 20.72 -3.26 -3.81
N ASP A 107 19.54 -2.84 -4.23
CA ASP A 107 19.29 -1.57 -4.90
C ASP A 107 19.45 -0.37 -3.97
N THR A 108 19.42 -0.60 -2.66
CA THR A 108 19.55 0.45 -1.64
C THR A 108 20.97 0.60 -1.14
N VAL A 109 21.85 -0.39 -1.36
CA VAL A 109 23.22 -0.40 -0.81
C VAL A 109 24.03 0.83 -1.27
N GLU A 110 23.80 1.29 -2.50
CA GLU A 110 24.46 2.47 -3.10
C GLU A 110 24.25 3.76 -2.29
N PHE A 111 23.10 3.92 -1.64
CA PHE A 111 22.75 5.14 -0.89
C PHE A 111 23.11 5.08 0.60
N VAL A 112 23.51 3.91 1.11
CA VAL A 112 23.32 3.59 2.53
C VAL A 112 24.63 3.51 3.31
N SER A 113 25.76 3.25 2.67
CA SER A 113 26.98 2.85 3.37
C SER A 113 27.56 3.87 4.37
N ARG A 114 27.19 5.16 4.32
CA ARG A 114 27.74 6.21 5.20
C ARG A 114 26.74 6.92 6.12
N ALA A 115 25.44 6.71 5.94
CA ALA A 115 24.40 7.47 6.65
C ALA A 115 23.62 6.66 7.69
N TYR A 116 23.82 5.34 7.74
CA TYR A 116 23.00 4.43 8.53
C TYR A 116 23.84 3.42 9.32
N THR A 117 23.26 2.93 10.41
CA THR A 117 23.81 1.88 11.27
C THR A 117 22.79 0.76 11.44
N TYR A 118 23.28 -0.44 11.76
CA TYR A 118 22.46 -1.66 11.83
C TYR A 118 22.61 -2.27 13.21
N THR A 119 21.49 -2.60 13.83
CA THR A 119 21.48 -3.32 15.10
C THR A 119 20.71 -4.61 14.96
N TRP A 120 21.32 -5.72 15.36
CA TRP A 120 20.72 -7.03 15.31
C TRP A 120 20.33 -7.54 16.70
N ARG A 121 19.19 -8.23 16.75
CA ARG A 121 18.76 -9.00 17.93
C ARG A 121 18.24 -10.36 17.49
N LEU A 122 18.31 -11.34 18.38
CA LEU A 122 17.88 -12.72 18.12
C LEU A 122 16.92 -13.18 19.22
N ALA A 123 15.84 -13.83 18.83
CA ALA A 123 15.02 -14.70 19.68
C ALA A 123 15.35 -16.16 19.31
N PRO A 124 16.27 -16.84 20.03
CA PRO A 124 16.75 -18.17 19.65
C PRO A 124 15.60 -19.19 19.70
N GLY A 125 15.50 -20.04 18.67
CA GLY A 125 14.51 -21.13 18.61
C GLY A 125 13.03 -20.70 18.49
N LEU A 126 12.74 -19.39 18.49
CA LEU A 126 11.37 -18.88 18.51
C LEU A 126 11.04 -18.11 17.24
N ILE A 127 9.84 -18.32 16.70
CA ILE A 127 9.27 -17.51 15.64
C ILE A 127 8.34 -16.47 16.27
N THR A 128 8.82 -15.23 16.40
CA THR A 128 8.12 -14.20 17.18
C THR A 128 8.45 -12.79 16.73
N MET A 129 7.49 -11.88 16.86
CA MET A 129 7.69 -10.43 16.74
C MET A 129 7.61 -9.71 18.10
N ASN A 130 7.52 -10.47 19.21
CA ASN A 130 7.50 -9.90 20.56
C ASN A 130 8.91 -9.43 20.94
N ASP A 131 9.11 -8.12 20.93
CA ASP A 131 10.39 -7.46 21.16
C ASP A 131 11.07 -7.80 22.50
N VAL A 132 10.31 -8.24 23.51
CA VAL A 132 10.83 -8.59 24.85
C VAL A 132 11.69 -9.86 24.81
N LEU A 133 11.44 -10.77 23.87
CA LEU A 133 12.13 -12.06 23.77
C LEU A 133 13.49 -11.98 23.07
N PHE A 134 13.87 -10.80 22.60
CA PHE A 134 15.06 -10.60 21.76
C PHE A 134 16.29 -10.22 22.58
N VAL A 135 17.34 -11.02 22.48
CA VAL A 135 18.67 -10.73 23.03
C VAL A 135 19.58 -10.08 21.98
N PRO A 136 20.58 -9.26 22.37
CA PRO A 136 21.54 -8.69 21.42
C PRO A 136 22.24 -9.77 20.59
N PHE A 137 22.31 -9.58 19.27
CA PHE A 137 23.04 -10.46 18.36
C PHE A 137 24.21 -9.68 17.74
N ARG A 138 25.43 -10.17 17.95
CA ARG A 138 26.64 -9.50 17.46
C ARG A 138 26.79 -9.75 15.96
N ASN A 139 26.47 -8.74 15.16
CA ASN A 139 26.75 -8.72 13.73
C ASN A 139 27.02 -7.27 13.28
N PRO A 140 28.24 -6.93 12.82
CA PRO A 140 28.58 -5.57 12.43
C PRO A 140 27.97 -5.14 11.09
N GLY A 141 27.58 -6.11 10.24
CA GLY A 141 27.08 -5.87 8.89
C GLY A 141 25.55 -5.74 8.80
N PHE A 142 25.09 -5.43 7.59
CA PHE A 142 23.68 -5.47 7.21
C PHE A 142 23.22 -6.87 6.72
N VAL A 143 24.16 -7.82 6.64
CA VAL A 143 23.94 -9.21 6.22
C VAL A 143 24.25 -10.14 7.38
N VAL A 144 23.40 -11.13 7.62
CA VAL A 144 23.70 -12.29 8.45
C VAL A 144 24.01 -13.45 7.51
N GLN A 145 25.12 -14.16 7.76
CA GLN A 145 25.55 -15.28 6.95
C GLN A 145 25.90 -16.46 7.85
N PHE A 146 25.35 -17.62 7.50
CA PHE A 146 25.70 -18.92 8.07
C PHE A 146 26.45 -19.73 7.01
N SER A 147 27.58 -20.31 7.41
CA SER A 147 28.38 -21.17 6.54
C SER A 147 29.16 -22.17 7.41
N PRO A 148 28.58 -23.34 7.72
CA PRO A 148 27.25 -23.86 7.35
C PRO A 148 26.14 -23.48 8.37
N THR A 149 24.87 -23.63 7.97
CA THR A 149 23.72 -23.45 8.86
C THR A 149 23.55 -24.65 9.82
N ARG A 150 23.35 -24.37 11.10
CA ARG A 150 23.14 -25.31 12.20
C ARG A 150 21.72 -25.17 12.78
N GLU A 151 21.22 -26.21 13.45
CA GLU A 151 19.91 -26.13 14.13
C GLU A 151 19.86 -25.00 15.17
N SER A 152 21.00 -24.73 15.84
CA SER A 152 21.15 -23.61 16.77
C SER A 152 20.95 -22.23 16.14
N ASP A 153 21.04 -22.12 14.82
CA ASP A 153 20.85 -20.86 14.10
C ASP A 153 19.35 -20.56 13.87
N ALA A 154 18.46 -21.51 14.21
CA ALA A 154 17.03 -21.31 14.14
C ALA A 154 16.54 -20.27 15.15
N GLY A 155 15.55 -19.48 14.76
CA GLY A 155 14.98 -18.43 15.59
C GLY A 155 14.53 -17.23 14.77
N THR A 156 14.21 -16.13 15.44
CA THR A 156 13.88 -14.87 14.77
C THR A 156 15.00 -13.85 14.92
N TYR A 157 15.52 -13.35 13.80
CA TYR A 157 16.49 -12.28 13.76
C TYR A 157 15.77 -10.97 13.48
N ARG A 158 15.91 -9.98 14.34
CA ARG A 158 15.41 -8.63 14.13
C ARG A 158 16.56 -7.75 13.69
N CYS A 159 16.38 -7.04 12.58
CA CYS A 159 17.26 -5.96 12.18
C CYS A 159 16.55 -4.61 12.29
N ASP A 160 17.17 -3.67 13.02
CA ASP A 160 16.81 -2.25 12.92
C ASP A 160 17.89 -1.52 12.12
N VAL A 161 17.47 -0.83 11.06
CA VAL A 161 18.28 0.17 10.36
C VAL A 161 17.99 1.52 10.98
N ARG A 162 19.03 2.21 11.44
CA ARG A 162 18.94 3.50 12.10
C ARG A 162 19.73 4.56 11.34
N MET A 163 19.25 5.79 11.34
CA MET A 163 20.04 6.93 10.88
C MET A 163 21.21 7.19 11.82
N LEU A 164 22.42 7.38 11.28
CA LEU A 164 23.63 7.56 12.09
C LEU A 164 23.57 8.85 12.93
N LYS A 165 23.04 9.94 12.37
CA LYS A 165 22.98 11.26 13.03
C LYS A 165 21.92 11.34 14.13
N THR A 166 20.77 10.70 13.94
CA THR A 166 19.59 10.88 14.81
C THR A 166 19.23 9.62 15.59
N PHE A 167 19.87 8.48 15.29
CA PHE A 167 19.56 7.15 15.82
C PHE A 167 18.11 6.69 15.62
N ARG A 168 17.33 7.41 14.79
CA ARG A 168 15.94 7.07 14.48
C ARG A 168 15.90 5.78 13.67
N VAL A 169 15.05 4.84 14.11
CA VAL A 169 14.75 3.61 13.35
C VAL A 169 13.95 3.99 12.11
N ILE A 170 14.47 3.61 10.95
CA ILE A 170 13.84 3.87 9.65
C ILE A 170 13.36 2.61 8.96
N LYS A 171 13.87 1.45 9.37
CA LYS A 171 13.43 0.13 8.90
C LYS A 171 13.61 -0.87 10.04
N ARG A 172 12.57 -1.63 10.34
CA ARG A 172 12.60 -2.81 11.21
C ARG A 172 12.02 -3.99 10.46
N VAL A 173 12.79 -5.06 10.38
CA VAL A 173 12.38 -6.30 9.74
C VAL A 173 12.74 -7.48 10.64
N TYR A 174 11.86 -8.48 10.68
CA TYR A 174 12.06 -9.72 11.39
C TYR A 174 12.29 -10.85 10.38
N PHE A 175 13.24 -11.72 10.63
CA PHE A 175 13.57 -12.88 9.81
C PHE A 175 13.38 -14.14 10.65
N GLY A 176 12.29 -14.87 10.42
CA GLY A 176 12.01 -16.15 11.06
C GLY A 176 12.72 -17.27 10.32
N VAL A 177 13.86 -17.71 10.84
CA VAL A 177 14.70 -18.76 10.25
C VAL A 177 14.37 -20.09 10.92
N ARG A 178 13.86 -21.04 10.12
CA ARG A 178 13.65 -22.43 10.52
C ARG A 178 14.77 -23.26 9.92
N VAL A 179 15.53 -23.95 10.75
CA VAL A 179 16.58 -24.86 10.28
C VAL A 179 16.10 -26.29 10.49
N ILE A 180 15.97 -27.04 9.40
CA ILE A 180 15.39 -28.39 9.41
C ILE A 180 16.43 -29.39 8.93
N ARG A 181 16.54 -30.54 9.61
CA ARG A 181 17.37 -31.63 9.10
C ARG A 181 16.70 -32.32 7.91
N LYS A 182 17.51 -32.76 6.95
CA LYS A 182 17.02 -33.36 5.70
C LYS A 182 16.26 -34.67 5.88
N ASP A 183 16.47 -35.36 7.00
CA ASP A 183 15.81 -36.61 7.37
C ASP A 183 14.38 -36.41 7.90
N PHE A 184 13.97 -35.18 8.27
CA PHE A 184 12.61 -34.90 8.76
C PHE A 184 11.68 -34.34 7.68
N VAL A 185 12.20 -33.55 6.74
CA VAL A 185 11.42 -32.93 5.67
C VAL A 185 12.30 -32.83 4.41
N ASP A 186 11.88 -33.49 3.32
CA ASP A 186 12.51 -33.30 2.01
C ASP A 186 11.95 -32.02 1.38
N LEU A 187 12.74 -30.94 1.42
CA LEU A 187 12.40 -29.64 0.82
C LEU A 187 12.59 -29.64 -0.71
N ASN A 188 12.93 -30.78 -1.34
CA ASN A 188 13.03 -30.88 -2.79
C ASN A 188 11.63 -31.01 -3.42
N PHE A 189 11.04 -29.87 -3.76
CA PHE A 189 9.75 -29.80 -4.45
C PHE A 189 9.70 -30.66 -5.70
N GLN A 190 10.80 -30.80 -6.47
CA GLN A 190 10.79 -31.62 -7.68
C GLN A 190 10.50 -33.09 -7.41
N LYS A 191 10.96 -33.64 -6.28
CA LYS A 191 10.65 -35.02 -5.90
C LYS A 191 9.18 -35.23 -5.53
N SER A 192 8.49 -34.16 -5.13
CA SER A 192 7.06 -34.20 -4.80
C SER A 192 6.17 -33.97 -6.01
N LEU A 193 6.73 -33.55 -7.15
CA LEU A 193 5.97 -33.40 -8.39
C LEU A 193 5.65 -34.77 -8.97
N THR A 194 4.42 -34.94 -9.47
CA THR A 194 4.09 -36.11 -10.29
C THR A 194 4.87 -36.08 -11.61
N HIS A 195 5.02 -37.25 -12.25
CA HIS A 195 5.74 -37.35 -13.52
C HIS A 195 5.23 -36.35 -14.59
N GLU A 196 3.92 -36.17 -14.67
CA GLU A 196 3.27 -35.18 -15.54
C GLU A 196 3.66 -33.73 -15.20
N GLN A 197 3.80 -33.40 -13.91
CA GLN A 197 4.22 -32.08 -13.46
C GLN A 197 5.72 -31.84 -13.68
N GLN A 198 6.54 -32.88 -13.59
CA GLN A 198 7.97 -32.79 -13.91
C GLN A 198 8.16 -32.56 -15.40
N LEU A 199 7.42 -33.26 -16.27
CA LEU A 199 7.41 -33.04 -17.71
C LEU A 199 7.03 -31.60 -18.04
N ALA A 200 5.95 -31.07 -17.45
CA ALA A 200 5.52 -29.69 -17.65
C ALA A 200 6.54 -28.65 -17.13
N ALA A 201 7.19 -28.90 -15.99
CA ALA A 201 8.21 -28.00 -15.44
C ALA A 201 9.49 -27.99 -16.30
N ASN A 202 9.91 -29.15 -16.80
CA ASN A 202 11.09 -29.28 -17.66
C ASN A 202 10.83 -28.72 -19.07
N GLU A 203 9.60 -28.84 -19.59
CA GLU A 203 9.18 -28.20 -20.84
C GLU A 203 9.23 -26.67 -20.72
N VAL A 204 8.81 -26.11 -19.58
CA VAL A 204 8.91 -24.67 -19.29
C VAL A 204 10.36 -24.19 -19.14
N GLU A 205 11.26 -25.01 -18.56
CA GLU A 205 12.70 -24.68 -18.53
C GLU A 205 13.37 -24.78 -19.91
N GLY A 206 12.89 -25.68 -20.78
CA GLY A 206 13.31 -25.78 -22.19
C GLY A 206 12.87 -24.60 -23.04
N ILE A 207 11.78 -23.91 -22.65
CA ILE A 207 11.29 -22.67 -23.28
C ILE A 207 11.84 -21.43 -22.53
N LYS A 208 13.03 -21.52 -21.90
CA LYS A 208 13.74 -20.33 -21.39
C LYS A 208 14.77 -19.82 -22.39
N GLY A 209 14.35 -19.79 -23.65
CA GLY A 209 15.07 -19.27 -24.80
C GLY A 209 14.24 -18.30 -25.65
N ASN A 210 13.27 -17.57 -25.08
CA ASN A 210 12.91 -16.23 -25.56
C ASN A 210 11.89 -15.56 -24.62
N ASN A 211 12.04 -14.25 -24.46
CA ASN A 211 11.18 -13.40 -23.64
C ASN A 211 9.72 -13.40 -24.15
N THR A 212 8.77 -13.76 -23.29
CA THR A 212 7.45 -13.12 -23.21
C THR A 212 6.83 -13.35 -21.82
N ASN A 213 6.18 -12.30 -21.31
CA ASN A 213 5.59 -12.22 -19.99
C ASN A 213 4.51 -13.28 -19.76
N VAL A 214 4.63 -14.04 -18.67
CA VAL A 214 3.60 -15.00 -18.23
C VAL A 214 2.51 -14.24 -17.47
N GLU A 215 1.48 -13.84 -18.21
CA GLU A 215 0.24 -13.24 -17.74
C GLU A 215 -0.74 -14.36 -17.33
N VAL A 216 -0.57 -14.95 -16.14
CA VAL A 216 -1.46 -16.03 -15.65
C VAL A 216 -2.20 -15.67 -14.34
N GLN A 217 -1.85 -14.56 -13.69
CA GLN A 217 -2.44 -14.19 -12.39
C GLN A 217 -3.70 -13.28 -12.48
N GLN A 218 -4.08 -12.81 -13.67
CA GLN A 218 -5.12 -11.76 -13.81
C GLN A 218 -6.56 -12.31 -13.86
N HIS A 219 -6.75 -13.57 -14.28
CA HIS A 219 -8.08 -14.07 -14.67
C HIS A 219 -8.99 -14.50 -13.49
N PHE A 220 -8.45 -14.67 -12.28
CA PHE A 220 -9.22 -15.13 -11.12
C PHE A 220 -9.95 -14.01 -10.37
N TRP A 221 -9.43 -12.79 -10.40
CA TRP A 221 -10.00 -11.66 -9.65
C TRP A 221 -11.17 -10.96 -10.35
N GLN A 222 -11.27 -11.05 -11.68
CA GLN A 222 -12.35 -10.44 -12.44
C GLN A 222 -13.72 -11.09 -12.14
N ARG A 223 -13.78 -12.41 -11.90
CA ARG A 223 -15.06 -13.12 -11.76
C ARG A 223 -15.82 -12.80 -10.45
N LYS A 224 -15.12 -12.35 -9.40
CA LYS A 224 -15.73 -12.09 -8.08
C LYS A 224 -16.31 -10.67 -7.94
N SER A 225 -15.81 -9.70 -8.72
CA SER A 225 -16.31 -8.31 -8.69
C SER A 225 -17.61 -8.12 -9.48
N PHE A 226 -17.83 -8.86 -10.56
CA PHE A 226 -19.07 -8.73 -11.36
C PHE A 226 -20.33 -9.22 -10.64
N TYR A 227 -20.21 -10.18 -9.71
CA TYR A 227 -21.37 -10.71 -8.98
C TYR A 227 -21.98 -9.72 -7.97
N LYS A 228 -21.17 -8.80 -7.40
CA LYS A 228 -21.67 -7.81 -6.43
C LYS A 228 -22.34 -6.60 -7.09
N SER A 229 -21.95 -6.20 -8.29
CA SER A 229 -22.59 -5.07 -9.00
C SER A 229 -23.96 -5.43 -9.59
N LEU A 230 -24.16 -6.67 -10.04
CA LEU A 230 -25.45 -7.11 -10.61
C LEU A 230 -26.56 -7.22 -9.55
N VAL A 231 -26.23 -7.62 -8.31
CA VAL A 231 -27.20 -7.71 -7.21
C VAL A 231 -27.63 -6.31 -6.71
N GLY A 232 -26.76 -5.30 -6.82
CA GLY A 232 -27.05 -3.92 -6.39
C GLY A 232 -27.99 -3.15 -7.33
N ILE A 233 -27.92 -3.40 -8.64
CA ILE A 233 -28.76 -2.69 -9.63
C ILE A 233 -30.18 -3.27 -9.67
N GLY A 234 -30.34 -4.58 -9.50
CA GLY A 234 -31.65 -5.24 -9.53
C GLY A 234 -32.59 -4.86 -8.38
N SER A 235 -32.06 -4.67 -7.17
CA SER A 235 -32.87 -4.34 -5.99
C SER A 235 -33.36 -2.88 -5.98
N GLY A 236 -32.55 -1.95 -6.51
CA GLY A 236 -32.89 -0.53 -6.58
C GLY A 236 -34.08 -0.24 -7.51
N VAL A 237 -34.16 -0.93 -8.65
CA VAL A 237 -35.24 -0.72 -9.63
C VAL A 237 -36.58 -1.26 -9.09
N ILE A 238 -36.58 -2.42 -8.43
CA ILE A 238 -37.78 -3.00 -7.83
C ILE A 238 -38.31 -2.10 -6.70
N GLY A 239 -37.42 -1.55 -5.86
CA GLY A 239 -37.79 -0.62 -4.79
C GLY A 239 -38.50 0.64 -5.31
N VAL A 240 -37.98 1.25 -6.39
CA VAL A 240 -38.58 2.47 -6.97
C VAL A 240 -39.93 2.19 -7.62
N VAL A 241 -40.11 1.04 -8.28
CA VAL A 241 -41.39 0.64 -8.88
C VAL A 241 -42.45 0.40 -7.80
N LEU A 242 -42.10 -0.32 -6.72
CA LEU A 242 -43.01 -0.57 -5.62
C LEU A 242 -43.41 0.71 -4.88
N LEU A 243 -42.46 1.63 -4.66
CA LEU A 243 -42.76 2.92 -4.01
C LEU A 243 -43.72 3.76 -4.86
N ARG A 244 -43.53 3.78 -6.19
CA ARG A 244 -44.42 4.48 -7.12
C ARG A 244 -45.81 3.86 -7.17
N ALA A 245 -45.91 2.54 -7.13
CA ALA A 245 -47.20 1.84 -7.09
C ALA A 245 -47.94 2.14 -5.78
N ALA A 246 -47.25 2.07 -4.64
CA ALA A 246 -47.81 2.39 -3.33
C ALA A 246 -48.31 3.84 -3.25
N LEU A 247 -47.52 4.81 -3.73
CA LEU A 247 -47.94 6.22 -3.79
C LEU A 247 -49.18 6.43 -4.68
N ARG A 248 -49.28 5.73 -5.81
CA ARG A 248 -50.49 5.81 -6.67
C ARG A 248 -51.71 5.21 -5.98
N SER A 249 -51.55 4.10 -5.26
CA SER A 249 -52.62 3.49 -4.48
C SER A 249 -53.09 4.38 -3.33
N LEU A 250 -52.15 5.06 -2.66
CA LEU A 250 -52.43 6.06 -1.62
C LEU A 250 -53.14 7.30 -2.19
N GLN A 251 -52.71 7.81 -3.34
CA GLN A 251 -53.40 8.90 -4.02
C GLN A 251 -54.81 8.50 -4.47
N LYS A 252 -55.02 7.24 -4.88
CA LYS A 252 -56.33 6.74 -5.30
C LYS A 252 -57.29 6.53 -4.12
N THR A 253 -56.78 6.16 -2.95
CA THR A 253 -57.58 6.04 -1.72
C THR A 253 -57.88 7.41 -1.12
N LEU A 254 -56.94 8.36 -1.13
CA LEU A 254 -57.19 9.75 -0.75
C LEU A 254 -58.25 10.42 -1.65
N ARG A 255 -58.17 10.24 -2.97
CA ARG A 255 -59.21 10.73 -3.90
C ARG A 255 -60.56 10.05 -3.72
N ARG A 256 -60.61 8.84 -3.15
CA ARG A 256 -61.87 8.15 -2.86
C ARG A 256 -62.49 8.65 -1.56
N SER A 257 -61.69 9.00 -0.56
CA SER A 257 -62.19 9.70 0.64
C SER A 257 -62.71 11.11 0.33
N ASP A 258 -62.12 11.82 -0.64
CA ASP A 258 -62.64 13.13 -1.08
C ASP A 258 -63.96 13.02 -1.87
N ALA A 259 -64.26 11.85 -2.47
CA ALA A 259 -65.51 11.63 -3.20
C ALA A 259 -66.68 11.16 -2.31
N GLU A 260 -66.43 10.89 -1.02
CA GLU A 260 -67.45 10.42 -0.06
C GLU A 260 -67.82 11.51 0.96
N THR A 261 -67.34 12.74 0.77
CA THR A 261 -67.70 13.91 1.58
C THR A 261 -68.26 15.03 0.69
N GLN A 262 -69.44 14.83 0.12
CA GLN A 262 -70.24 15.95 -0.40
C GLN A 262 -71.71 15.77 0.03
N PRO A 263 -72.27 16.67 0.86
CA PRO A 263 -73.66 16.60 1.30
C PRO A 263 -74.61 17.06 0.19
N GLU A 264 -75.78 16.42 0.14
CA GLU A 264 -76.90 16.83 -0.70
C GLU A 264 -77.36 18.25 -0.39
N PHE A 265 -77.68 19.00 -1.44
CA PHE A 265 -78.56 20.16 -1.45
C PHE A 265 -79.56 19.99 -2.58
#